data_AF-A0A9X7VY05-F1
#
_entry.id   AF-A0A9X7VY05-F1
#
_cell.length_a   1.000
_cell.length_b   1.000
_cell.length_c   1.000
_cell.angle_alpha   90.00
_cell.angle_beta   90.00
_cell.angle_gamma   90.00
#
_symmetry.space_group_name_H-M   'P 1'
#
loop_
_entity.id
_entity.type
_entity.pdbx_description
1 polymer ?
#
loop_
_entity_poly.entity_id
_entity_poly.type
_entity_poly.pdbx_seq_one_letter_code
_entity_poly.pdbx_strand_id
1 'polypeptide(L)' 'MKKGILLWGIWLFALFTGVYGTAITYQGITTVHHTDLIYGVPILLLGIWITGNIWASARQAYHRQKALMH' A
#
# COMPACT_ATOMS: atom_id res chain seq x y z
N MET A 1 17.39 -15.63 -3.50
CA MET A 1 17.54 -14.46 -2.60
C MET A 1 16.95 -13.15 -3.16
N LYS A 2 16.95 -12.90 -4.48
CA LYS A 2 16.47 -11.61 -5.05
C LYS A 2 14.97 -11.32 -4.90
N LYS A 3 14.10 -12.35 -4.91
CA LYS A 3 12.63 -12.18 -4.87
C LYS A 3 12.09 -11.71 -3.50
N GLY A 4 12.72 -12.13 -2.40
CA GLY A 4 12.33 -11.73 -1.05
C GLY A 4 12.60 -10.24 -0.78
N ILE A 5 13.77 -9.75 -1.21
CA ILE A 5 14.14 -8.33 -1.10
C ILE A 5 13.18 -7.45 -1.90
N LEU A 6 12.75 -7.92 -3.08
CA LEU A 6 11.77 -7.22 -3.93
C LEU A 6 10.41 -7.09 -3.23
N LEU A 7 9.96 -8.15 -2.55
CA LEU A 7 8.74 -8.14 -1.73
C LEU A 7 8.84 -7.16 -0.56
N TRP A 8 9.98 -7.14 0.13
CA TRP A 8 10.25 -6.14 1.17
C TRP A 8 10.22 -4.71 0.64
N GLY A 9 10.79 -4.47 -0.54
CA GLY A 9 10.74 -3.17 -1.20
C GLY A 9 9.31 -2.72 -1.53
N ILE A 10 8.49 -3.63 -2.07
CA ILE A 10 7.07 -3.36 -2.36
C ILE A 10 6.30 -3.08 -1.07
N TRP A 11 6.59 -3.83 0.01
CA TRP A 11 5.93 -3.67 1.30
C TRP A 11 6.28 -2.34 1.97
N LEU A 12 7.55 -1.96 1.96
CA LEU A 12 8.01 -0.65 2.45
C LEU A 12 7.42 0.49 1.62
N PHE A 13 7.35 0.35 0.30
CA PHE A 13 6.73 1.34 -0.57
C PHE A 13 5.23 1.50 -0.31
N ALA A 14 4.51 0.40 -0.06
CA ALA A 14 3.10 0.43 0.35
C ALA A 14 2.91 1.19 1.68
N LEU A 15 3.77 0.94 2.65
CA LEU A 15 3.76 1.66 3.93
C LEU A 15 4.05 3.16 3.75
N PHE A 16 5.09 3.50 3.00
CA PHE A 16 5.46 4.90 2.75
C PHE A 16 4.32 5.67 2.09
N THR A 17 3.72 5.12 1.04
CA THR A 17 2.61 5.74 0.32
C THR A 17 1.36 5.88 1.20
N GLY A 18 1.05 4.88 2.02
CA GLY A 18 -0.06 4.95 2.98
C GLY A 18 0.15 6.02 4.06
N VAL A 19 1.30 6.03 4.73
CA VAL A 19 1.62 6.99 5.81
C VAL A 19 1.70 8.41 5.26
N TYR A 20 2.44 8.60 4.16
CA TYR A 20 2.62 9.91 3.55
C TYR A 20 1.32 10.46 2.95
N GLY A 21 0.56 9.63 2.24
CA GLY A 21 -0.75 10.02 1.71
C GLY A 21 -1.73 10.42 2.81
N THR A 22 -1.72 9.70 3.94
CA THR A 22 -2.55 10.05 5.11
C THR A 22 -2.14 11.39 5.70
N ALA A 23 -0.84 11.63 5.85
CA ALA A 23 -0.31 12.89 6.40
C ALA A 23 -0.70 14.10 5.53
N ILE A 24 -0.48 14.02 4.21
CA ILE A 24 -0.87 15.10 3.29
C ILE A 24 -2.38 15.31 3.29
N THR A 25 -3.16 14.23 3.25
CA THR A 25 -4.63 14.33 3.26
C THR A 25 -5.12 14.99 4.55
N TYR A 26 -4.56 14.60 5.70
CA TYR A 26 -4.87 15.22 6.98
C TYR A 26 -4.49 16.71 6.99
N GLN A 27 -3.32 17.07 6.46
CA GLN A 27 -2.90 18.45 6.32
C GLN A 27 -3.84 19.25 5.39
N GLY A 28 -4.26 18.71 4.26
CA GLY A 28 -5.18 19.37 3.34
C GLY A 28 -6.62 19.51 3.87
N ILE A 29 -7.03 18.66 4.82
CA ILE A 29 -8.31 18.81 5.55
C ILE A 29 -8.20 19.86 6.64
N THR A 30 -7.09 19.87 7.39
CA THR A 30 -6.92 20.72 8.58
C THR A 30 -6.37 22.12 8.28
N THR A 31 -5.80 22.33 7.09
CA THR A 31 -5.27 23.63 6.66
C THR A 31 -6.06 24.20 5.48
N VAL A 32 -5.88 25.51 5.25
CA VAL A 32 -6.55 26.26 4.16
C VAL A 32 -6.04 25.83 2.76
N HIS A 33 -4.91 25.09 2.70
CA HIS A 33 -4.29 24.65 1.45
C HIS A 33 -4.93 23.35 0.95
N HIS A 34 -6.17 23.45 0.46
CA HIS A 34 -6.91 22.32 -0.12
C HIS A 34 -6.25 21.72 -1.37
N THR A 35 -5.25 22.38 -1.96
CA THR A 35 -4.40 21.79 -3.01
C THR A 35 -3.70 20.52 -2.53
N ASP A 36 -3.42 20.40 -1.23
CA ASP A 36 -2.79 19.22 -0.66
C ASP A 36 -3.71 18.00 -0.74
N LEU A 37 -5.04 18.17 -0.74
CA LEU A 37 -6.00 17.07 -0.97
C LEU A 37 -5.91 16.48 -2.37
N ILE A 38 -5.64 17.32 -3.39
CA ILE A 38 -5.52 16.88 -4.78
C ILE A 38 -4.36 15.91 -4.94
N TYR A 39 -3.29 16.08 -4.17
CA TYR A 39 -2.13 15.20 -4.20
C TYR A 39 -2.21 14.09 -3.15
N GLY A 40 -2.73 14.37 -1.96
CA GLY A 40 -2.82 13.44 -0.84
C GLY A 40 -3.77 12.28 -1.10
N VAL A 41 -4.97 12.54 -1.66
CA VAL A 41 -5.98 11.50 -1.89
C VAL A 41 -5.50 10.46 -2.92
N PRO A 42 -4.94 10.82 -4.08
CA PRO A 42 -4.38 9.84 -5.01
C PRO A 42 -3.23 9.02 -4.40
N ILE A 43 -2.34 9.64 -3.63
CA ILE A 43 -1.23 8.94 -2.96
C ILE A 43 -1.77 7.94 -1.92
N LEU A 44 -2.79 8.33 -1.16
CA LEU A 44 -3.47 7.46 -0.20
C LEU A 44 -4.12 6.26 -0.89
N LEU A 45 -4.88 6.50 -1.97
CA LEU A 45 -5.53 5.46 -2.76
C LEU A 45 -4.52 4.50 -3.39
N LEU A 46 -3.36 5.02 -3.82
CA LEU A 46 -2.26 4.20 -4.32
C LEU A 46 -1.71 3.28 -3.22
N GLY A 47 -1.50 3.79 -2.00
CA GLY A 47 -1.08 2.97 -0.86
C GLY A 47 -2.09 1.87 -0.51
N ILE A 48 -3.39 2.19 -0.50
CA ILE A 48 -4.48 1.22 -0.29
C ILE A 48 -4.48 0.16 -1.39
N TRP A 49 -4.35 0.57 -2.66
CA TRP A 49 -4.34 -0.32 -3.81
C TRP A 49 -3.16 -1.29 -3.76
N ILE A 50 -1.95 -0.81 -3.48
CA ILE A 50 -0.77 -1.68 -3.36
C ILE A 50 -0.97 -2.68 -2.22
N THR A 51 -1.43 -2.22 -1.06
CA THR A 51 -1.67 -3.08 0.10
C THR A 51 -2.71 -4.17 -0.20
N GLY A 52 -3.80 -3.82 -0.88
CA GLY A 52 -4.83 -4.78 -1.31
C GLY A 52 -4.29 -5.86 -2.26
N ASN A 53 -3.42 -5.49 -3.21
CA ASN A 53 -2.79 -6.44 -4.12
C ASN A 53 -1.79 -7.36 -3.41
N ILE A 54 -1.03 -6.85 -2.45
CA ILE A 54 -0.15 -7.68 -1.60
C ILE A 54 -0.99 -8.71 -0.85
N TRP A 55 -2.11 -8.29 -0.24
CA TRP A 55 -2.97 -9.22 0.49
C TRP A 55 -3.60 -10.29 -0.42
N ALA A 56 -4.11 -9.88 -1.59
CA ALA A 56 -4.70 -10.82 -2.55
C ALA A 56 -3.67 -11.85 -3.03
N SER A 57 -2.45 -11.42 -3.36
CA SER A 57 -1.36 -12.31 -3.79
C SER A 57 -0.89 -13.24 -2.67
N ALA A 58 -0.78 -12.75 -1.43
CA ALA A 58 -0.45 -13.58 -0.27
C ALA A 58 -1.53 -14.63 -0.01
N ARG A 59 -2.82 -14.26 -0.12
CA ARG A 59 -3.95 -15.18 0.02
C ARG A 59 -3.94 -16.27 -1.05
N GLN A 60 -3.66 -15.91 -2.30
CA GLN A 60 -3.52 -16.89 -3.39
C GLN A 60 -2.35 -17.85 -3.14
N ALA A 61 -1.21 -17.34 -2.67
CA ALA A 61 -0.05 -18.17 -2.33
C ALA A 61 -0.36 -19.14 -1.18
N TYR A 62 -1.06 -18.67 -0.15
CA TYR A 62 -1.50 -19.51 0.98
C TYR A 62 -2.43 -20.63 0.52
N HIS A 63 -3.44 -20.33 -0.31
CA HIS A 63 -4.35 -21.35 -0.84
C HIS A 63 -3.63 -22.37 -1.72
N ARG A 64 -2.67 -21.95 -2.55
CA ARG A 64 -1.84 -22.87 -3.35
C ARG A 64 -1.00 -23.79 -2.47
N GLN A 65 -0.38 -23.26 -1.41
CA GLN A 65 0.39 -24.08 -0.47
C GLN A 65 -0.50 -25.09 0.25
N LYS A 66 -1.69 -24.67 0.71
CA LYS A 66 -2.66 -25.56 1.35
C LYS A 66 -3.12 -26.69 0.42
N ALA A 67 -3.39 -26.39 -0.85
CA ALA A 67 -3.78 -27.37 -1.85
C ALA A 67 -2.67 -28.37 -2.23
N LEU A 68 -1.40 -28.01 -2.02
CA LEU A 68 -0.25 -28.90 -2.26
C LEU A 68 0.11 -29.77 -1.04
N MET A 69 -0.40 -29.44 0.15
CA MET A 69 -0.17 -30.19 1.39
C MET A 69 -1.25 -31.25 1.67
N HIS A 70 -2.32 -31.27 0.87
CA HIS A 70 -3.36 -32.30 0.85
C HIS A 70 -3.15 -33.21 -0.36
#